data_AF-A0A259T3G4-F1
#
_entry.id   AF-A0A259T3G4-F1
#
_cell.length_a   1.000
_cell.length_b   1.000
_cell.length_c   1.000
_cell.angle_alpha   90.00
_cell.angle_beta   90.00
_cell.angle_gamma   90.00
#
_symmetry.space_group_name_H-M   'P 1'
#
loop_
_entity.id
_entity.type
_entity.pdbx_description
1 polymer ?
#
loop_
_entity_poly.entity_id
_entity_poly.type
_entity_poly.pdbx_seq_one_letter_code
_entity_poly.pdbx_strand_id
1 'polypeptide(L)'
;MNVEALKKEPSRVKYCRLAFSILALVFLICIVVQVFLAGMALFGNSEVWKWHRSFVPMFGYISVILFILGIIGKLNRKMIWGSLGLFVLISFQYITALHIAGAIHPVLALVLFWGALALVRGSYPFLTKRK
;
A
#
# COMPACT_ATOMS: atom_id res chain seq x y z
N MET A 1 -5.05 -46.87 3.35
CA MET A 1 -5.53 -45.62 2.71
C MET A 1 -4.81 -44.44 3.35
N ASN A 2 -4.33 -43.53 2.51
CA ASN A 2 -3.34 -42.48 2.79
C ASN A 2 -3.87 -41.38 3.75
N VAL A 3 -3.22 -41.21 4.92
CA VAL A 3 -3.55 -40.15 5.91
C VAL A 3 -2.88 -38.81 5.53
N GLU A 4 -1.97 -38.82 4.55
CA GLU A 4 -1.17 -37.68 4.10
C GLU A 4 -1.59 -37.19 2.71
N ALA A 5 -2.88 -36.96 2.50
CA ALA A 5 -3.25 -35.92 1.54
C ALA A 5 -2.82 -34.57 2.14
N LEU A 6 -1.52 -34.28 2.04
CA LEU A 6 -0.87 -33.00 2.33
C LEU A 6 -1.85 -31.91 1.91
N LYS A 7 -2.42 -31.19 2.88
CA LYS A 7 -3.45 -30.18 2.68
C LYS A 7 -2.82 -29.02 1.90
N LYS A 8 -2.64 -29.22 0.60
CA LYS A 8 -2.01 -28.29 -0.32
C LYS A 8 -2.86 -27.04 -0.27
N GLU A 9 -2.27 -25.93 0.16
CA GLU A 9 -3.04 -24.69 0.27
C GLU A 9 -3.80 -24.42 -1.03
N PRO A 10 -5.08 -24.02 -0.96
CA PRO A 10 -5.88 -23.75 -2.14
C PRO A 10 -5.14 -22.81 -3.08
N SER A 11 -5.14 -23.10 -4.38
CA SER A 11 -4.46 -22.29 -5.41
C SER A 11 -4.81 -20.80 -5.28
N ARG A 12 -6.08 -20.50 -5.01
CA ARG A 12 -6.60 -19.15 -4.71
C ARG A 12 -5.79 -18.43 -3.63
N VAL A 13 -5.50 -19.07 -2.50
CA VAL A 13 -4.77 -18.45 -1.38
C VAL A 13 -3.36 -18.04 -1.82
N LYS A 14 -2.68 -18.91 -2.58
CA LYS A 14 -1.33 -18.62 -3.09
C LYS A 14 -1.33 -17.45 -4.06
N TYR A 15 -2.27 -17.41 -5.00
CA TYR A 15 -2.38 -16.31 -5.96
C TYR A 15 -2.75 -15.00 -5.28
N CYS A 16 -3.65 -15.00 -4.29
CA CYS A 16 -3.98 -13.78 -3.54
C CYS A 16 -2.78 -13.25 -2.75
N ARG A 17 -1.96 -14.13 -2.16
CA ARG A 17 -0.73 -13.74 -1.45
C ARG A 17 0.34 -13.16 -2.39
N LEU A 18 0.50 -13.75 -3.56
CA LEU A 18 1.39 -13.25 -4.60
C LEU A 18 0.92 -11.87 -5.10
N ALA A 19 -0.36 -11.76 -5.47
CA ALA A 19 -0.97 -10.51 -5.91
C ALA A 19 -0.86 -9.42 -4.85
N PHE A 20 -1.11 -9.74 -3.57
CA PHE A 20 -0.92 -8.82 -2.45
C PHE A 20 0.52 -8.28 -2.43
N SER A 21 1.51 -9.14 -2.59
CA SER A 21 2.92 -8.76 -2.49
C SER A 21 3.37 -7.84 -3.62
N ILE A 22 2.98 -8.16 -4.86
CA ILE A 22 3.24 -7.33 -6.03
C ILE A 22 2.55 -5.97 -5.86
N LEU A 23 1.28 -5.99 -5.47
CA LEU A 23 0.49 -4.78 -5.37
C LEU A 23 0.95 -3.89 -4.20
N ALA A 24 1.43 -4.46 -3.09
CA ALA A 24 2.05 -3.70 -2.00
C ALA A 24 3.32 -2.99 -2.46
N LEU A 25 4.13 -3.63 -3.31
CA LEU A 25 5.33 -3.01 -3.89
C LEU A 25 4.96 -1.88 -4.85
N VAL A 26 3.98 -2.10 -5.73
CA VAL A 26 3.44 -1.05 -6.62
C VAL A 26 2.92 0.14 -5.80
N PHE A 27 2.17 -0.12 -4.73
CA PHE A 27 1.66 0.92 -3.84
C PHE A 27 2.78 1.75 -3.19
N LEU A 28 3.85 1.09 -2.71
CA LEU A 28 5.03 1.77 -2.17
C LEU A 28 5.68 2.67 -3.22
N ILE A 29 5.84 2.18 -4.46
CA ILE A 29 6.40 2.97 -5.57
C ILE A 29 5.51 4.18 -5.86
N CYS A 30 4.17 4.03 -5.88
CA CYS A 30 3.25 5.15 -6.04
C CYS A 30 3.42 6.22 -4.96
N ILE A 31 3.65 5.83 -3.71
CA ILE A 31 3.92 6.78 -2.60
C ILE A 31 5.24 7.52 -2.85
N VAL A 32 6.31 6.83 -3.26
CA VAL A 32 7.59 7.47 -3.61
C VAL A 32 7.40 8.49 -4.73
N VAL A 33 6.67 8.12 -5.79
CA VAL A 33 6.33 9.04 -6.88
C VAL A 33 5.53 10.24 -6.36
N GLN A 34 4.58 10.05 -5.44
CA GLN A 34 3.83 11.16 -4.85
C GLN A 34 4.70 12.17 -4.10
N VAL A 35 5.64 11.67 -3.29
CA VAL A 35 6.60 12.52 -2.56
C VAL A 35 7.52 13.25 -3.56
N PHE A 36 7.95 12.57 -4.62
CA PHE A 36 8.75 13.17 -5.68
C PHE A 36 7.99 14.29 -6.41
N LEU A 37 6.71 14.08 -6.78
CA LEU A 37 5.86 15.10 -7.39
C LEU A 37 5.70 16.32 -6.48
N ALA A 38 5.52 16.12 -5.18
CA ALA A 38 5.46 17.21 -4.20
C ALA A 38 6.79 17.98 -4.13
N GLY A 39 7.93 17.28 -4.13
CA GLY A 39 9.26 17.90 -4.18
C GLY A 39 9.49 18.72 -5.46
N MET A 40 9.11 18.19 -6.61
CA MET A 40 9.18 18.94 -7.88
C MET A 40 8.31 20.19 -7.86
N ALA A 41 7.13 20.13 -7.23
CA ALA A 41 6.24 21.28 -7.12
C ALA A 41 6.75 22.34 -6.13
N LEU A 42 7.43 21.91 -5.07
CA LEU A 42 8.00 22.78 -4.03
C LEU A 42 9.28 23.47 -4.47
N PHE A 43 10.19 22.74 -5.11
CA PHE A 43 11.54 23.22 -5.45
C PHE A 43 11.73 23.58 -6.92
N GLY A 44 10.78 23.21 -7.79
CA GLY A 44 10.85 23.42 -9.24
C GLY A 44 9.68 24.25 -9.76
N ASN A 45 8.70 23.57 -10.35
CA ASN A 45 7.54 24.22 -10.98
C ASN A 45 6.27 23.95 -10.18
N SER A 46 5.64 24.99 -9.63
CA SER A 46 4.40 24.90 -8.85
C SER A 46 3.21 24.30 -9.63
N GLU A 47 3.20 24.33 -10.96
CA GLU A 47 2.17 23.66 -11.76
C GLU A 47 2.14 22.15 -11.53
N VAL A 48 3.25 21.57 -11.07
CA VAL A 48 3.36 20.14 -10.78
C VAL A 48 2.43 19.70 -9.64
N TRP A 49 1.95 20.62 -8.80
CA TRP A 49 0.90 20.32 -7.82
C TRP A 49 -0.36 19.72 -8.46
N LYS A 50 -0.65 20.03 -9.74
CA LYS A 50 -1.75 19.39 -10.48
C LYS A 50 -1.53 17.89 -10.61
N TRP A 51 -0.31 17.46 -10.97
CA TRP A 51 0.05 16.04 -11.09
C TRP A 51 0.04 15.34 -9.74
N HIS A 52 0.57 15.98 -8.69
CA HIS A 52 0.52 15.46 -7.32
C HIS A 52 -0.93 15.16 -6.90
N ARG A 53 -1.84 16.13 -7.06
CA ARG A 53 -3.25 15.98 -6.68
C ARG A 53 -4.01 14.97 -7.55
N SER A 54 -3.79 14.99 -8.88
CA SER A 54 -4.53 14.10 -9.79
C SER A 54 -4.07 12.64 -9.73
N PHE A 55 -2.86 12.37 -9.24
CA PHE A 55 -2.31 11.02 -9.17
C PHE A 55 -2.84 10.22 -7.96
N VAL A 56 -3.20 10.84 -6.84
CA VAL A 56 -3.69 10.13 -5.63
C VAL A 56 -4.92 9.25 -5.91
N PRO A 57 -5.99 9.72 -6.59
CA PRO A 57 -7.15 8.88 -6.89
C PRO A 57 -6.83 7.62 -7.69
N MET A 58 -5.75 7.64 -8.50
CA MET A 58 -5.36 6.50 -9.34
C MET A 58 -4.85 5.31 -8.53
N PHE A 59 -4.20 5.55 -7.38
CA PHE A 59 -3.59 4.49 -6.57
C PHE A 59 -4.15 4.39 -5.15
N GLY A 60 -4.93 5.37 -4.67
CA GLY A 60 -5.44 5.39 -3.29
C GLY A 60 -6.25 4.14 -2.92
N TYR A 61 -7.04 3.61 -3.88
CA TYR A 61 -7.85 2.41 -3.71
C TYR A 61 -7.05 1.09 -3.69
N ILE A 62 -5.77 1.12 -4.06
CA ILE A 62 -4.91 -0.07 -3.97
C ILE A 62 -4.89 -0.63 -2.55
N SER A 63 -4.85 0.24 -1.54
CA SER A 63 -4.89 -0.15 -0.12
C SER A 63 -6.16 -0.94 0.26
N VAL A 64 -7.31 -0.63 -0.35
CA VAL A 64 -8.56 -1.38 -0.19
C VAL A 64 -8.48 -2.74 -0.88
N ILE A 65 -7.90 -2.80 -2.08
CA ILE A 65 -7.67 -4.07 -2.78
C ILE A 65 -6.74 -4.97 -1.95
N LEU A 66 -5.68 -4.41 -1.36
CA LEU A 66 -4.78 -5.13 -0.45
C LEU A 66 -5.53 -5.68 0.76
N PHE A 67 -6.43 -4.91 1.36
CA PHE A 67 -7.28 -5.38 2.46
C PHE A 67 -8.10 -6.62 2.06
N ILE A 68 -8.77 -6.57 0.91
CA ILE A 68 -9.58 -7.68 0.38
C ILE A 68 -8.68 -8.91 0.08
N LEU A 69 -7.56 -8.71 -0.60
CA LEU A 69 -6.59 -9.76 -0.89
C LEU A 69 -6.02 -10.38 0.38
N GLY A 70 -5.81 -9.59 1.44
CA GLY A 70 -5.33 -10.07 2.72
C GLY A 70 -6.33 -11.02 3.41
N ILE A 71 -7.63 -10.70 3.34
CA ILE A 71 -8.71 -11.56 3.86
C ILE A 71 -8.75 -12.87 3.07
N ILE A 72 -8.82 -12.81 1.74
CA ILE A 72 -8.92 -14.00 0.88
C ILE A 72 -7.65 -14.86 0.96
N GLY A 73 -6.49 -14.21 1.03
CA GLY A 73 -5.17 -14.80 1.17
C GLY A 73 -4.86 -15.31 2.59
N LYS A 74 -5.79 -15.16 3.54
CA LYS A 74 -5.61 -15.58 4.95
C LYS A 74 -4.29 -15.07 5.53
N LEU A 75 -3.99 -13.80 5.29
CA LEU A 75 -2.80 -13.13 5.84
C LEU A 75 -2.99 -12.85 7.33
N ASN A 76 -1.90 -12.52 8.01
CA ASN A 76 -1.98 -12.15 9.43
C ASN A 76 -2.80 -10.85 9.61
N ARG A 77 -3.37 -10.66 10.80
CA ARG A 77 -4.22 -9.51 11.12
C ARG A 77 -3.52 -8.16 10.90
N LYS A 78 -2.20 -8.08 11.15
CA LYS A 78 -1.44 -6.84 10.96
C LYS A 78 -1.43 -6.40 9.50
N MET A 79 -1.28 -7.32 8.55
CA MET A 79 -1.29 -6.99 7.12
C MET A 79 -2.68 -6.60 6.62
N ILE A 80 -3.72 -7.30 7.10
CA ILE A 80 -5.11 -6.99 6.77
C ILE A 80 -5.46 -5.59 7.28
N TRP A 81 -5.43 -5.38 8.60
CA TRP A 81 -5.80 -4.10 9.20
C TRP A 81 -4.82 -2.97 8.85
N GLY A 82 -3.55 -3.29 8.63
CA GLY A 82 -2.57 -2.33 8.11
C GLY A 82 -2.97 -1.79 6.75
N SER A 83 -3.43 -2.64 5.83
CA SER A 83 -3.89 -2.20 4.51
C SER A 83 -5.07 -1.22 4.61
N LEU A 84 -6.06 -1.52 5.47
CA LEU A 84 -7.18 -0.61 5.70
C LEU A 84 -6.73 0.68 6.41
N GLY A 85 -5.81 0.59 7.37
CA GLY A 85 -5.22 1.74 8.05
C GLY A 85 -4.52 2.70 7.08
N LEU A 86 -3.85 2.19 6.04
CA LEU A 86 -3.24 3.03 5.00
C LEU A 86 -4.29 3.74 4.15
N PHE A 87 -5.44 3.12 3.86
CA PHE A 87 -6.55 3.79 3.20
C PHE A 87 -7.06 4.96 4.03
N VAL A 88 -7.33 4.72 5.32
CA VAL A 88 -7.76 5.74 6.27
C VAL A 88 -6.73 6.87 6.35
N LEU A 89 -5.44 6.55 6.40
CA LEU A 89 -4.36 7.54 6.44
C LEU A 89 -4.30 8.40 5.17
N ILE A 90 -4.54 7.82 3.98
CA ILE A 90 -4.70 8.59 2.74
C ILE A 90 -5.89 9.54 2.84
N SER A 91 -7.04 9.09 3.35
CA SER A 91 -8.21 9.94 3.55
C SER A 91 -7.91 11.10 4.50
N PHE A 92 -7.20 10.85 5.60
CA PHE A 92 -6.74 11.90 6.51
C PHE A 92 -5.83 12.92 5.82
N GLN A 93 -4.96 12.48 4.89
CA GLN A 93 -4.10 13.39 4.17
C GLN A 93 -4.84 14.38 3.27
N TYR A 94 -6.03 14.04 2.74
CA TYR A 94 -6.87 15.01 2.03
C TYR A 94 -7.36 16.14 2.96
N ILE A 95 -7.63 15.81 4.22
CA ILE A 95 -8.09 16.78 5.23
C ILE A 95 -6.92 17.65 5.67
N THR A 96 -5.77 17.03 6.00
CA THR A 96 -4.60 17.76 6.47
C THR A 96 -3.90 18.54 5.38
N ALA A 97 -4.18 18.33 4.10
CA ALA A 97 -3.64 19.14 3.02
C ALA A 97 -4.18 20.60 3.00
N LEU A 98 -5.13 20.94 3.89
CA LEU A 98 -5.74 22.26 3.98
C LEU A 98 -5.14 23.09 5.14
N HIS A 99 -4.88 24.37 4.88
CA HIS A 99 -4.45 25.37 5.88
C HIS A 99 -3.20 24.97 6.71
N ILE A 100 -3.11 25.41 7.97
CA ILE A 100 -1.99 25.18 8.88
C ILE A 100 -1.78 23.68 9.17
N ALA A 101 -2.84 22.87 9.06
CA ALA A 101 -2.73 21.41 9.12
C ALA A 101 -1.85 20.83 8.00
N GLY A 102 -1.56 21.61 6.95
CA GLY A 102 -0.61 21.25 5.88
C GLY A 102 0.77 20.87 6.42
N ALA A 103 1.20 21.43 7.56
CA ALA A 103 2.51 21.12 8.13
C ALA A 103 2.64 19.67 8.60
N ILE A 104 1.54 19.00 8.96
CA ILE A 104 1.58 17.59 9.38
C ILE A 104 1.49 16.62 8.20
N HIS A 105 1.04 17.09 7.03
CA HIS A 105 0.88 16.25 5.84
C HIS A 105 2.18 15.49 5.46
N PRO A 106 3.38 16.11 5.41
CA PRO A 106 4.62 15.39 5.16
C PRO A 106 4.93 14.31 6.20
N VAL A 107 4.61 14.56 7.48
CA VAL A 107 4.80 13.57 8.55
C VAL A 107 3.88 12.36 8.32
N LEU A 108 2.61 12.59 7.97
CA LEU A 108 1.68 11.52 7.62
C LEU A 108 2.11 10.77 6.35
N ALA A 109 2.77 11.44 5.40
CA ALA A 109 3.34 10.79 4.21
C ALA A 109 4.48 9.83 4.58
N LEU A 110 5.32 10.18 5.55
CA LEU A 110 6.36 9.28 6.07
C LEU A 110 5.75 8.07 6.79
N VAL A 111 4.69 8.28 7.59
CA VAL A 111 3.95 7.18 8.24
C VAL A 111 3.32 6.25 7.19
N LEU A 112 2.72 6.82 6.13
CA LEU A 112 2.13 6.08 5.02
C LEU A 112 3.19 5.24 4.28
N PHE A 113 4.34 5.85 3.98
CA PHE A 113 5.48 5.17 3.37
C PHE A 113 5.97 4.01 4.24
N TRP A 114 6.16 4.24 5.54
CA TRP A 114 6.64 3.22 6.46
C TRP A 114 5.68 2.05 6.58
N GLY A 115 4.37 2.33 6.64
CA GLY A 115 3.34 1.31 6.66
C GLY A 115 3.29 0.50 5.36
N ALA A 116 3.41 1.15 4.20
CA ALA A 116 3.51 0.45 2.91
C ALA A 116 4.76 -0.44 2.84
N LEU A 117 5.91 0.05 3.32
CA LEU A 117 7.15 -0.72 3.41
C LEU A 117 7.00 -1.93 4.35
N ALA A 118 6.29 -1.78 5.47
CA ALA A 118 5.99 -2.87 6.39
C ALA A 118 5.11 -3.95 5.71
N LEU A 119 4.13 -3.56 4.90
CA LEU A 119 3.33 -4.51 4.11
C LEU A 119 4.21 -5.27 3.10
N VAL A 120 5.07 -4.57 2.34
CA VAL A 120 6.01 -5.18 1.39
C VAL A 120 6.92 -6.19 2.08
N ARG A 121 7.54 -5.81 3.20
CA ARG A 121 8.42 -6.70 3.98
C ARG A 121 7.66 -7.91 4.53
N GLY A 122 6.46 -7.69 5.06
CA GLY A 122 5.61 -8.77 5.59
C GLY A 122 5.13 -9.74 4.53
N SER A 123 4.97 -9.29 3.28
CA SER A 123 4.50 -10.11 2.16
C SER A 123 5.62 -10.71 1.30
N TYR A 124 6.85 -10.22 1.42
CA TYR A 124 8.00 -10.65 0.62
C TYR A 124 8.20 -12.18 0.50
N PRO A 125 7.98 -13.00 1.55
CA PRO A 125 8.10 -14.45 1.45
C PRO A 125 7.19 -15.11 0.40
N PHE A 126 6.12 -14.43 -0.04
CA PHE A 126 5.23 -14.94 -1.09
C PHE A 126 5.77 -14.69 -2.50
N LEU A 127 6.76 -13.81 -2.66
CA LEU A 127 7.48 -13.57 -3.93
C LEU A 127 8.65 -14.52 -4.12
N THR A 128 9.31 -14.92 -3.03
CA THR A 128 10.56 -15.68 -3.07
C THR A 128 10.40 -17.19 -2.93
N LYS A 129 9.18 -17.69 -2.69
CA LYS A 129 8.90 -19.13 -2.74
C LYS A 129 9.03 -19.65 -4.17
N ARG A 130 10.26 -19.95 -4.58
CA ARG A 130 10.56 -21.09 -5.46
C ARG A 130 10.00 -22.33 -4.77
N LYS A 131 9.18 -23.09 -5.52
CA LYS A 131 8.80 -24.45 -5.12
C LYS A 131 10.04 -25.31 -4.96
#